data_AF-C3LS15-F1
#
_entry.id   AF-C3LS15-F1
#
_cell.length_a   1.000
_cell.length_b   1.000
_cell.length_c   1.000
_cell.angle_alpha   90.00
_cell.angle_beta   90.00
_cell.angle_gamma   90.00
#
_symmetry.space_group_name_H-M   'P 1'
#
loop_
_entity.id
_entity.type
_entity.pdbx_description
1 polymer ?
#
loop_
_entity_poly.entity_id
_entity_poly.type
_entity_poly.pdbx_seq_one_letter_code
_entity_poly.pdbx_strand_id
1 'polypeptide(L)'
;MAPHPLDQAGRSAASQRSRRDHRASAWMITAYIGVGSNQDRHQSIEAGLRALAELASQWRLSTIYECPSVGFASHPFFNLMVEMETELALPELMKQLKAIELRCGRLPNAQKYQDRTLDLDIVLYGDCVSENDPVLPRPDIYRYPFVIQPLYELCPQRVIAGDGRTVEQIWQQAQDLASLTPVPIWFSINEKKQS
;
A
#
# COMPACT_ATOMS: atom_id res chain seq x y z
N MET A 1 75.37 16.52 17.96
CA MET A 1 75.09 17.04 16.61
C MET A 1 74.02 16.15 16.00
N ALA A 2 72.85 16.73 15.73
CA ALA A 2 71.76 16.07 15.00
C ALA A 2 72.19 15.71 13.57
N PRO A 3 71.46 14.80 12.88
CA PRO A 3 70.32 15.28 12.10
C PRO A 3 69.10 14.33 12.04
N HIS A 4 67.92 14.95 11.93
CA HIS A 4 66.75 14.53 11.14
C HIS A 4 66.74 15.43 9.86
N PRO A 5 65.90 15.27 8.81
CA PRO A 5 64.85 14.27 8.51
C PRO A 5 64.78 13.86 7.00
N LEU A 6 63.63 13.26 6.59
CA LEU A 6 63.04 13.06 5.24
C LEU A 6 63.40 11.72 4.55
N ASP A 7 62.52 10.99 3.86
CA ASP A 7 61.08 11.04 3.58
C ASP A 7 60.74 9.73 2.81
N GLN A 8 59.45 9.38 2.76
CA GLN A 8 58.76 8.52 1.78
C GLN A 8 58.73 6.99 1.92
N ALA A 9 57.51 6.57 2.26
CA ALA A 9 56.63 5.74 1.44
C ALA A 9 57.04 4.28 1.14
N GLY A 10 56.42 3.38 1.90
CA GLY A 10 56.25 1.97 1.54
C GLY A 10 54.90 1.46 2.02
N ARG A 11 53.80 1.93 1.42
CA ARG A 11 52.49 1.26 1.51
C ARG A 11 52.44 0.18 0.42
N SER A 12 52.38 -1.09 0.80
CA SER A 12 51.94 -2.19 -0.06
C SER A 12 51.24 -3.22 0.85
N ALA A 13 49.92 -3.17 0.89
CA ALA A 13 49.01 -4.01 0.10
C ALA A 13 48.79 -5.36 0.77
N ALA A 14 47.78 -5.42 1.64
CA ALA A 14 47.21 -6.69 2.07
C ALA A 14 45.69 -6.56 2.31
N SER A 15 44.95 -7.17 1.39
CA SER A 15 43.57 -7.64 1.54
C SER A 15 42.45 -6.58 1.58
N GLN A 16 42.14 -6.05 0.40
CA GLN A 16 40.74 -5.81 0.08
C GLN A 16 40.04 -7.18 -0.02
N ARG A 17 39.53 -7.68 1.13
CA ARG A 17 38.49 -8.70 1.10
C ARG A 17 37.25 -8.03 0.52
N SER A 18 37.06 -8.29 -0.78
CA SER A 18 35.82 -8.16 -1.53
C SER A 18 34.61 -8.43 -0.62
N ARG A 19 34.00 -7.35 -0.10
CA ARG A 19 32.61 -7.38 0.35
C ARG A 19 31.79 -7.61 -0.92
N ARG A 20 31.52 -8.88 -1.20
CA ARG A 20 30.52 -9.25 -2.20
C ARG A 20 29.19 -8.73 -1.67
N ASP A 21 28.74 -7.63 -2.23
CA ASP A 21 27.37 -7.15 -2.11
C ASP A 21 26.44 -8.29 -2.50
N HIS A 22 25.86 -8.92 -1.48
CA HIS A 22 24.70 -9.78 -1.65
C HIS A 22 23.50 -8.87 -1.82
N ARG A 23 23.35 -8.23 -2.99
CA ARG A 23 22.02 -7.89 -3.48
C ARG A 23 21.40 -9.21 -3.89
N ALA A 24 20.82 -9.91 -2.91
CA ALA A 24 19.84 -10.95 -3.19
C ALA A 24 18.83 -10.35 -4.17
N SER A 25 18.51 -11.08 -5.24
CA SER A 25 17.43 -10.71 -6.15
C SER A 25 16.19 -10.39 -5.30
N ALA A 26 15.82 -9.11 -5.20
CA ALA A 26 14.73 -8.68 -4.35
C ALA A 26 13.46 -9.35 -4.89
N TRP A 27 12.78 -10.12 -4.05
CA TRP A 27 11.50 -10.69 -4.43
C TRP A 27 10.47 -9.57 -4.44
N MET A 28 9.86 -9.36 -5.60
CA MET A 28 8.73 -8.44 -5.76
C MET A 28 7.51 -9.04 -5.04
N ILE A 29 6.89 -8.26 -4.16
CA ILE A 29 5.70 -8.65 -3.41
C ILE A 29 4.52 -7.85 -3.91
N THR A 30 3.46 -8.55 -4.33
CA THR A 30 2.18 -7.92 -4.66
C THR A 30 1.43 -7.56 -3.38
N ALA A 31 1.10 -6.30 -3.20
CA ALA A 31 0.29 -5.76 -2.12
C ALA A 31 -1.01 -5.18 -2.67
N TYR A 32 -2.07 -5.27 -1.88
CA TYR A 32 -3.38 -4.67 -2.17
C TYR A 32 -3.69 -3.66 -1.09
N ILE A 33 -3.79 -2.39 -1.46
CA ILE A 33 -3.96 -1.26 -0.55
C ILE A 33 -5.37 -0.68 -0.74
N GLY A 34 -6.18 -0.71 0.31
CA GLY A 34 -7.43 0.03 0.36
C GLY A 34 -7.13 1.52 0.53
N VAL A 35 -7.72 2.35 -0.31
CA VAL A 35 -7.56 3.81 -0.29
C VAL A 35 -8.92 4.43 -0.03
N GLY A 36 -9.02 5.22 1.05
CA GLY A 36 -10.28 5.83 1.49
C GLY A 36 -10.14 7.32 1.79
N SER A 37 -11.18 8.11 1.49
CA SER A 37 -11.25 9.53 1.87
C SER A 37 -12.69 10.02 1.97
N ASN A 38 -13.01 10.82 2.98
CA ASN A 38 -14.28 11.57 3.03
C ASN A 38 -14.13 13.10 3.13
N GLN A 39 -12.92 13.61 3.29
CA GLN A 39 -12.60 15.03 3.31
C GLN A 39 -11.68 15.41 2.15
N ASP A 40 -12.02 16.48 1.42
CA ASP A 40 -11.30 16.94 0.22
C ASP A 40 -11.03 15.79 -0.76
N ARG A 41 -11.99 14.87 -0.87
CA ARG A 41 -11.83 13.52 -1.43
C ARG A 41 -11.11 13.47 -2.77
N HIS A 42 -11.45 14.41 -3.67
CA HIS A 42 -10.83 14.46 -4.99
C HIS A 42 -9.33 14.74 -4.90
N GLN A 43 -8.94 15.74 -4.12
CA GLN A 43 -7.54 16.11 -3.93
C GLN A 43 -6.78 15.04 -3.15
N SER A 44 -7.40 14.50 -2.09
CA SER A 44 -6.77 13.52 -1.21
C SER A 44 -6.52 12.19 -1.92
N ILE A 45 -7.50 11.67 -2.66
CA ILE A 45 -7.35 10.46 -3.47
C ILE A 45 -6.27 10.68 -4.53
N GLU A 46 -6.31 11.79 -5.27
CA GLU A 46 -5.28 12.06 -6.29
C GLU A 46 -3.87 12.11 -5.68
N ALA A 47 -3.68 12.85 -4.59
CA ALA A 47 -2.38 12.96 -3.92
C ALA A 47 -1.90 11.60 -3.37
N GLY A 48 -2.80 10.82 -2.77
CA GLY A 48 -2.51 9.49 -2.26
C GLY A 48 -2.07 8.52 -3.36
N LEU A 49 -2.81 8.48 -4.48
CA LEU A 49 -2.48 7.60 -5.60
C LEU A 49 -1.17 8.00 -6.28
N ARG A 50 -0.89 9.30 -6.43
CA ARG A 50 0.41 9.77 -6.94
C ARG A 50 1.56 9.29 -6.06
N ALA A 51 1.41 9.39 -4.74
CA ALA A 51 2.43 8.94 -3.81
C ALA A 51 2.60 7.41 -3.78
N LEU A 52 1.52 6.64 -3.90
CA LEU A 52 1.59 5.17 -4.01
C LEU A 52 2.30 4.73 -5.31
N ALA A 53 2.02 5.41 -6.42
CA ALA A 53 2.66 5.14 -7.71
C ALA A 53 4.18 5.39 -7.70
N GLU A 54 4.68 6.21 -6.76
CA GLU A 54 6.13 6.39 -6.56
C GLU A 54 6.79 5.23 -5.82
N LEU A 55 6.03 4.46 -5.03
CA LEU A 55 6.51 3.32 -4.24
C LEU A 55 6.46 1.98 -5.00
N ALA A 56 5.78 1.94 -6.14
CA ALA A 56 5.53 0.72 -6.90
C ALA A 56 6.37 0.64 -8.18
N SER A 57 6.81 -0.57 -8.54
CA SER A 57 7.34 -0.85 -9.89
C SER A 57 6.22 -0.99 -10.91
N GLN A 58 5.17 -1.70 -10.53
CA GLN A 58 3.94 -1.91 -11.27
C GLN A 58 2.75 -1.66 -10.35
N TRP A 59 1.68 -1.12 -10.89
CA TRP A 59 0.48 -0.88 -10.12
C TRP A 59 -0.74 -0.70 -11.03
N ARG A 60 -1.93 -0.92 -10.46
CA ARG A 60 -3.23 -0.66 -11.07
C ARG A 60 -4.25 -0.36 -9.99
N LEU A 61 -5.37 0.26 -10.37
CA LEU A 61 -6.44 0.65 -9.45
C LEU A 61 -7.77 0.04 -9.89
N SER A 62 -8.64 -0.23 -8.92
CA SER A 62 -10.04 -0.57 -9.17
C SER A 62 -10.84 0.66 -9.59
N THR A 63 -12.12 0.46 -9.87
CA THR A 63 -13.09 1.56 -9.90
C THR A 63 -13.06 2.33 -8.57
N ILE A 64 -13.21 3.65 -8.64
CA ILE A 64 -13.45 4.49 -7.45
C ILE A 64 -14.93 4.39 -7.12
N TYR A 65 -15.24 4.08 -5.87
CA TYR A 65 -16.60 3.96 -5.39
C TYR A 65 -16.94 4.99 -4.33
N GLU A 66 -18.10 5.61 -4.46
CA GLU A 66 -18.72 6.37 -3.39
C GLU A 66 -19.62 5.47 -2.54
N CYS A 67 -19.48 5.55 -1.22
CA CYS A 67 -20.38 4.90 -0.28
C CYS A 67 -20.69 5.79 0.95
N PRO A 68 -21.86 5.62 1.59
CA PRO A 68 -22.14 6.26 2.87
C PRO A 68 -21.13 5.87 3.95
N SER A 69 -20.99 6.72 4.96
CA SER A 69 -20.19 6.42 6.15
C SER A 69 -20.82 5.27 6.96
N VAL A 70 -19.99 4.33 7.41
CA VAL A 70 -20.44 3.21 8.24
C VAL A 70 -20.19 3.52 9.71
N GLY A 71 -21.23 3.42 10.53
CA GLY A 71 -21.13 3.53 12.00
C GLY A 71 -21.13 4.96 12.57
N PHE A 72 -21.16 6.00 11.73
CA PHE A 72 -21.30 7.41 12.13
C PHE A 72 -21.86 8.25 10.98
N ALA A 73 -22.38 9.44 11.27
CA ALA A 73 -22.82 10.39 10.25
C ALA A 73 -21.64 11.25 9.78
N SER A 74 -21.27 11.15 8.51
CA SER A 74 -20.31 12.04 7.85
C SER A 74 -20.57 12.15 6.36
N HIS A 75 -19.72 12.93 5.67
CA HIS A 75 -19.73 12.96 4.21
C HIS A 75 -19.47 11.56 3.62
N PRO A 76 -20.05 11.23 2.46
CA PRO A 76 -19.77 9.96 1.79
C PRO A 76 -18.28 9.76 1.55
N PHE A 77 -17.81 8.53 1.62
CA PHE A 77 -16.42 8.18 1.36
C PHE A 77 -16.21 7.86 -0.12
N PHE A 78 -15.08 8.26 -0.68
CA PHE A 78 -14.49 7.57 -1.83
C PHE A 78 -13.63 6.43 -1.32
N ASN A 79 -13.80 5.25 -1.89
CA ASN A 79 -13.02 4.05 -1.63
C ASN A 79 -12.58 3.40 -2.94
N LEU A 80 -11.35 2.91 -2.98
CA LEU A 80 -10.84 2.07 -4.07
C LEU A 80 -9.77 1.11 -3.56
N MET A 81 -9.38 0.17 -4.41
CA MET A 81 -8.25 -0.73 -4.19
C MET A 81 -7.12 -0.37 -5.14
N VAL A 82 -5.89 -0.40 -4.64
CA VAL A 82 -4.66 -0.34 -5.43
C VAL A 82 -3.95 -1.67 -5.32
N GLU A 83 -3.70 -2.33 -6.44
CA GLU A 83 -2.72 -3.39 -6.54
C GLU A 83 -1.38 -2.78 -6.89
N MET A 84 -0.33 -3.14 -6.15
CA MET A 84 1.03 -2.66 -6.39
C MET A 84 2.05 -3.76 -6.16
N GLU A 85 3.12 -3.75 -6.93
CA GLU A 85 4.32 -4.54 -6.66
C GLU A 85 5.36 -3.69 -5.93
N THR A 86 5.91 -4.23 -4.84
CA THR A 86 6.91 -3.53 -4.02
C THR A 86 8.02 -4.47 -3.55
N GLU A 87 9.22 -3.92 -3.37
CA GLU A 87 10.36 -4.59 -2.72
C GLU A 87 10.41 -4.29 -1.22
N LEU A 88 9.58 -3.37 -0.73
CA LEU A 88 9.54 -2.98 0.68
C LEU A 88 8.96 -4.12 1.50
N ALA A 89 9.65 -4.53 2.57
CA ALA A 89 9.05 -5.43 3.55
C ALA A 89 7.86 -4.76 4.27
N LEU A 90 6.98 -5.58 4.86
CA LEU A 90 5.71 -5.13 5.44
C LEU A 90 5.87 -3.95 6.43
N PRO A 91 6.81 -3.95 7.40
CA PRO A 91 6.99 -2.83 8.32
C PRO A 91 7.41 -1.53 7.61
N GLU A 92 8.27 -1.63 6.59
CA GLU A 92 8.69 -0.49 5.78
C GLU A 92 7.53 0.07 4.96
N LEU A 93 6.71 -0.81 4.35
CA LEU A 93 5.52 -0.39 3.62
C LEU A 93 4.55 0.35 4.55
N MET A 94 4.24 -0.20 5.73
CA MET A 94 3.39 0.49 6.72
C MET A 94 3.91 1.89 7.06
N LYS A 95 5.23 2.03 7.26
CA LYS A 95 5.85 3.32 7.55
C LYS A 95 5.67 4.30 6.39
N GLN A 96 5.81 3.84 5.14
CA GLN A 96 5.60 4.68 3.96
C GLN A 96 4.13 5.09 3.81
N LEU A 97 3.19 4.16 3.99
CA LEU A 97 1.75 4.46 3.93
C LEU A 97 1.38 5.52 4.97
N LYS A 98 1.80 5.33 6.23
CA LYS A 98 1.58 6.32 7.29
C LYS A 98 2.20 7.68 6.97
N ALA A 99 3.38 7.71 6.35
CA ALA A 99 4.01 8.96 5.92
C ALA A 99 3.20 9.65 4.80
N ILE A 100 2.61 8.90 3.88
CA ILE A 100 1.72 9.44 2.85
C ILE A 100 0.49 10.07 3.51
N GLU A 101 -0.19 9.35 4.41
CA GLU A 101 -1.37 9.86 5.10
C GLU A 101 -1.08 11.17 5.84
N LEU A 102 0.04 11.25 6.56
CA LEU A 102 0.46 12.46 7.27
C LEU A 102 0.68 13.64 6.32
N ARG A 103 1.31 13.42 5.16
CA ARG A 103 1.51 14.47 4.13
C ARG A 103 0.21 14.92 3.49
N CYS A 104 -0.75 14.02 3.36
CA CYS A 104 -2.08 14.31 2.83
C CYS A 104 -3.00 14.95 3.88
N GLY A 105 -2.51 15.32 5.07
CA GLY A 105 -3.28 16.09 6.05
C GLY A 105 -3.81 15.29 7.24
N ARG A 106 -3.48 13.99 7.38
CA ARG A 106 -3.84 13.23 8.57
C ARG A 106 -3.14 13.82 9.79
N LEU A 107 -3.91 14.25 10.79
CA LEU A 107 -3.35 14.67 12.07
C LEU A 107 -2.73 13.46 12.80
N PRO A 108 -1.54 13.59 13.44
CA PRO A 108 -0.83 12.47 14.08
C PRO A 108 -1.62 11.66 15.12
N ASN A 109 -2.70 12.22 15.68
CA ASN A 109 -3.54 11.64 16.75
C ASN A 109 -5.00 11.41 16.33
N ALA A 110 -5.27 11.19 15.04
CA ALA A 110 -6.61 10.91 14.51
C ALA A 110 -7.29 9.72 15.21
N GLN A 111 -8.51 9.91 15.73
CA GLN A 111 -9.32 8.86 16.37
C GLN A 111 -9.97 7.92 15.34
N LYS A 112 -10.44 6.75 15.79
CA LYS A 112 -11.28 5.85 14.97
C LYS A 112 -12.66 6.52 14.83
N TYR A 113 -13.18 6.67 13.60
CA TYR A 113 -14.45 7.34 13.25
C TYR A 113 -14.43 8.88 13.25
N GLN A 114 -13.47 9.46 12.53
CA GLN A 114 -13.48 10.88 12.20
C GLN A 114 -13.38 11.06 10.68
N ASP A 115 -13.63 12.28 10.22
CA ASP A 115 -13.31 12.66 8.86
C ASP A 115 -11.82 12.41 8.59
N ARG A 116 -11.58 11.74 7.47
CA ARG A 116 -10.26 11.36 6.99
C ARG A 116 -10.00 12.07 5.69
N THR A 117 -8.91 12.84 5.70
CA THR A 117 -8.33 13.36 4.48
C THR A 117 -7.86 12.19 3.63
N LEU A 118 -7.07 11.25 4.15
CA LEU A 118 -6.69 10.01 3.45
C LEU A 118 -6.50 8.86 4.45
N ASP A 119 -6.95 7.66 4.08
CA ASP A 119 -6.72 6.39 4.79
C ASP A 119 -6.12 5.37 3.82
N LEU A 120 -5.03 4.72 4.24
CA LEU A 120 -4.30 3.72 3.45
C LEU A 120 -4.15 2.44 4.27
N ASP A 121 -4.89 1.41 3.90
CA ASP A 121 -4.95 0.15 4.62
C ASP A 121 -4.37 -1.00 3.80
N ILE A 122 -3.44 -1.76 4.38
CA ILE A 122 -2.95 -2.99 3.74
C ILE A 122 -4.04 -4.06 3.87
N VAL A 123 -4.58 -4.51 2.74
CA VAL A 123 -5.65 -5.51 2.67
C VAL A 123 -5.07 -6.91 2.48
N LEU A 124 -4.10 -7.04 1.55
CA LEU A 124 -3.30 -8.24 1.32
C LEU A 124 -1.84 -7.85 1.06
N TYR A 125 -0.92 -8.73 1.44
CA TYR A 125 0.52 -8.53 1.22
C TYR A 125 1.19 -9.88 0.94
N GLY A 126 1.44 -10.19 -0.34
CA GLY A 126 1.85 -11.53 -0.75
C GLY A 126 0.91 -12.60 -0.20
N ASP A 127 1.47 -13.68 0.36
CA ASP A 127 0.77 -14.71 1.13
C ASP A 127 0.88 -14.50 2.65
N CYS A 128 1.19 -13.29 3.11
CA CYS A 128 1.36 -13.00 4.53
C CYS A 128 0.06 -13.21 5.30
N VAL A 129 0.16 -13.99 6.39
CA VAL A 129 -0.88 -14.14 7.41
C VAL A 129 -0.31 -13.61 8.72
N SER A 130 -0.99 -12.65 9.33
CA SER A 130 -0.59 -12.00 10.57
C SER A 130 -1.79 -11.79 11.49
N GLU A 131 -1.65 -12.18 12.74
CA GLU A 131 -2.61 -11.85 13.81
C GLU A 131 -2.22 -10.57 14.57
N ASN A 132 -1.01 -10.04 14.33
CA ASN A 132 -0.52 -8.78 14.89
C ASN A 132 -0.81 -7.63 13.94
N ASP A 133 -0.72 -6.39 14.42
CA ASP A 133 -0.93 -5.19 13.60
C ASP A 133 0.12 -5.08 12.46
N PRO A 134 -0.29 -5.03 11.17
CA PRO A 134 -1.67 -5.09 10.67
C PRO A 134 -2.13 -6.54 10.55
N VAL A 135 -3.36 -6.79 10.98
CA VAL A 135 -3.98 -8.12 10.83
C VAL A 135 -4.17 -8.39 9.34
N LEU A 136 -3.60 -9.49 8.84
CA LEU A 136 -3.59 -9.87 7.44
C LEU A 136 -3.98 -11.34 7.26
N PRO A 137 -4.77 -11.69 6.23
CA PRO A 137 -5.59 -10.81 5.38
C PRO A 137 -6.52 -9.90 6.20
N ARG A 138 -6.79 -8.69 5.71
CA ARG A 138 -7.61 -7.75 6.48
C ARG A 138 -9.03 -8.28 6.68
N PRO A 139 -9.58 -8.33 7.91
CA PRO A 139 -10.92 -8.88 8.16
C PRO A 139 -12.05 -8.17 7.41
N ASP A 140 -11.82 -6.92 7.01
CA ASP A 140 -12.77 -6.08 6.30
C ASP A 140 -13.19 -6.66 4.93
N ILE A 141 -12.35 -7.52 4.33
CA ILE A 141 -12.67 -8.28 3.12
C ILE A 141 -14.00 -9.03 3.26
N TYR A 142 -14.33 -9.52 4.45
CA TYR A 142 -15.53 -10.32 4.66
C TYR A 142 -16.76 -9.51 5.10
N ARG A 143 -16.60 -8.19 5.27
CA ARG A 143 -17.60 -7.35 5.94
C ARG A 143 -18.10 -6.20 5.10
N TYR A 144 -17.23 -5.60 4.28
CA TYR A 144 -17.52 -4.31 3.66
C TYR A 144 -17.47 -4.37 2.14
N PRO A 145 -18.56 -3.94 1.45
CA PRO A 145 -18.61 -3.97 -0.01
C PRO A 145 -17.52 -3.11 -0.64
N PHE A 146 -17.24 -1.95 -0.05
CA PHE A 146 -16.19 -1.03 -0.49
C PHE A 146 -14.76 -1.57 -0.32
N VAL A 147 -14.59 -2.77 0.25
CA VAL A 147 -13.31 -3.51 0.28
C VAL A 147 -13.35 -4.68 -0.69
N ILE A 148 -14.34 -5.58 -0.58
CA ILE A 148 -14.36 -6.80 -1.39
C ILE A 148 -14.69 -6.55 -2.87
N GLN A 149 -15.56 -5.60 -3.20
CA GLN A 149 -15.92 -5.31 -4.59
C GLN A 149 -14.71 -4.77 -5.37
N PRO A 150 -14.01 -3.72 -4.89
CA PRO A 150 -12.73 -3.28 -5.47
C PRO A 150 -11.66 -4.38 -5.57
N LEU A 151 -11.56 -5.24 -4.55
CA LEU A 151 -10.58 -6.34 -4.55
C LEU A 151 -10.92 -7.38 -5.63
N TYR A 152 -12.20 -7.74 -5.75
CA TYR A 152 -12.71 -8.66 -6.75
C TYR A 152 -12.47 -8.18 -8.18
N GLU A 153 -12.59 -6.88 -8.44
CA GLU A 153 -12.26 -6.30 -9.76
C GLU A 153 -10.80 -6.53 -10.17
N LEU A 154 -9.88 -6.47 -9.20
CA LEU A 154 -8.45 -6.58 -9.47
C LEU A 154 -8.01 -8.05 -9.54
N CYS A 155 -8.43 -8.89 -8.59
CA CYS A 155 -7.83 -10.20 -8.41
C CYS A 155 -8.84 -11.32 -8.07
N PRO A 156 -9.85 -11.57 -8.93
CA PRO A 156 -10.94 -12.51 -8.61
C PRO A 156 -10.46 -13.94 -8.32
N GLN A 157 -9.41 -14.38 -9.01
CA GLN A 157 -8.84 -15.72 -8.87
C GLN A 157 -7.78 -15.85 -7.76
N ARG A 158 -7.48 -14.76 -7.04
CA ARG A 158 -6.50 -14.79 -5.94
C ARG A 158 -7.06 -15.61 -4.79
N VAL A 159 -6.33 -16.65 -4.38
CA VAL A 159 -6.61 -17.40 -3.14
C VAL A 159 -6.15 -16.57 -1.94
N ILE A 160 -7.02 -16.39 -0.96
CA ILE A 160 -6.72 -15.70 0.28
C ILE A 160 -5.97 -16.64 1.23
N ALA A 161 -4.74 -16.26 1.58
CA ALA A 161 -3.91 -17.03 2.49
C ALA A 161 -4.58 -17.17 3.86
N GLY A 162 -4.55 -18.38 4.44
CA GLY A 162 -5.23 -18.70 5.71
C GLY A 162 -6.71 -19.05 5.59
N ASP A 163 -7.41 -18.59 4.54
CA ASP A 163 -8.82 -18.94 4.28
C ASP A 163 -8.96 -20.08 3.26
N GLY A 164 -8.19 -20.00 2.16
CA GLY A 164 -8.19 -21.01 1.09
C GLY A 164 -9.24 -20.79 0.01
N ARG A 165 -10.23 -19.91 0.21
CA ARG A 165 -11.15 -19.47 -0.86
C ARG A 165 -10.51 -18.43 -1.78
N THR A 166 -11.01 -18.33 -3.01
CA THR A 166 -10.70 -17.21 -3.91
C THR A 166 -11.47 -15.95 -3.54
N VAL A 167 -10.96 -14.78 -3.95
CA VAL A 167 -11.67 -13.50 -3.80
C VAL A 167 -13.06 -13.57 -4.45
N GLU A 168 -13.19 -14.19 -5.62
CA GLU A 168 -14.48 -14.43 -6.28
C GLU A 168 -15.42 -15.28 -5.43
N GLN A 169 -14.95 -16.38 -4.84
CA GLN A 169 -15.78 -17.21 -3.95
C GLN A 169 -16.27 -16.43 -2.73
N ILE A 170 -15.43 -15.57 -2.16
CA ILE A 170 -15.82 -14.70 -1.04
C ILE A 170 -16.85 -13.68 -1.49
N TRP A 171 -16.62 -13.02 -2.64
CA TRP A 171 -17.55 -12.05 -3.22
C TRP A 171 -18.93 -12.65 -3.50
N GLN A 172 -19.01 -13.84 -4.09
CA GLN A 172 -20.28 -14.51 -4.39
C GLN A 172 -21.05 -14.95 -3.14
N GLN A 173 -20.36 -15.14 -2.01
CA GLN A 173 -20.98 -15.48 -0.72
C GLN A 173 -21.37 -14.26 0.09
N ALA A 174 -20.93 -13.06 -0.31
CA ALA A 174 -21.26 -11.84 0.39
C ALA A 174 -22.74 -11.50 0.15
N GLN A 175 -23.54 -11.58 1.20
CA GLN A 175 -24.96 -11.26 1.18
C GLN A 175 -25.19 -9.82 1.64
N ASP A 176 -26.29 -9.21 1.18
CA ASP A 176 -26.77 -7.89 1.65
C ASP A 176 -25.74 -6.75 1.53
N LEU A 177 -24.85 -6.83 0.55
CA LEU A 177 -23.90 -5.78 0.27
C LEU A 177 -24.61 -4.54 -0.28
N ALA A 178 -24.43 -3.41 0.41
CA ALA A 178 -24.92 -2.12 -0.06
C ALA A 178 -24.32 -1.80 -1.43
N SER A 179 -25.17 -1.34 -2.36
CA SER A 179 -24.71 -0.91 -3.68
C SER A 179 -23.76 0.28 -3.58
N LEU A 180 -22.65 0.20 -4.30
CA LEU A 180 -21.66 1.26 -4.41
C LEU A 180 -21.91 2.09 -5.68
N THR A 181 -21.71 3.40 -5.60
CA THR A 181 -21.85 4.29 -6.77
C THR A 181 -20.49 4.48 -7.41
N PRO A 182 -20.27 4.08 -8.68
CA PRO A 182 -18.99 4.29 -9.35
C PRO A 182 -18.75 5.78 -9.61
N VAL A 183 -17.50 6.21 -9.46
CA VAL A 183 -17.05 7.59 -9.65
C VAL A 183 -16.01 7.62 -10.79
N PRO A 184 -16.22 8.42 -11.85
CA PRO A 184 -15.23 8.57 -12.91
C PRO A 184 -13.92 9.16 -12.40
N ILE A 185 -12.80 8.68 -12.93
CA ILE A 185 -11.48 9.25 -12.64
C ILE A 185 -11.39 10.66 -13.25
N TRP A 186 -10.98 11.64 -12.44
CA TRP A 186 -10.89 13.06 -12.84
C TRP A 186 -9.46 13.56 -13.09
N PHE A 187 -8.47 12.67 -13.06
CA PHE A 187 -7.06 13.02 -13.17
C PHE A 187 -6.28 11.98 -13.98
N SER A 188 -5.15 12.38 -14.55
CA SER A 188 -4.22 11.47 -15.22
C SER A 188 -3.13 11.04 -14.25
N ILE A 189 -2.88 9.73 -14.22
CA ILE A 189 -1.77 9.14 -13.50
C ILE A 189 -0.79 8.65 -14.55
N ASN A 190 0.46 9.06 -14.46
CA ASN A 190 1.48 8.62 -15.41
C ASN A 190 1.62 7.10 -15.24
N GLU A 191 1.09 6.35 -16.20
CA GLU A 191 1.31 4.92 -16.34
C GLU A 191 2.81 4.71 -16.51
N LYS A 192 3.53 4.39 -15.44
CA LYS A 192 4.84 3.76 -15.58
C LYS A 192 4.55 2.40 -16.21
N LYS A 193 4.73 2.35 -17.54
CA LYS A 193 4.58 1.21 -18.45
C LYS A 193 4.39 -0.13 -17.75
N GLN A 194 3.17 -0.67 -17.86
CA GLN A 194 3.00 -2.11 -17.99
C GLN A 194 3.92 -2.56 -19.13
N SER A 195 4.94 -3.35 -18.83
CA SER A 195 5.78 -4.05 -19.80
C SER A 195 5.70 -5.53 -19.54
#